data_AF-A0A6B2LPA1-F1
#
_entry.id   AF-A0A6B2LPA1-F1
#
_cell.length_a   1.000
_cell.length_b   1.000
_cell.length_c   1.000
_cell.angle_alpha   90.00
_cell.angle_beta   90.00
_cell.angle_gamma   90.00
#
_symmetry.space_group_name_H-M   'P 1'
#
loop_
_entity.id
_entity.type
_entity.pdbx_description
1 polymer ?
#
loop_
_entity_poly.entity_id
_entity_poly.type
_entity_poly.pdbx_seq_one_letter_code
_entity_poly.pdbx_strand_id
1 'polypeptide(L)'
;MSQKGTHQQGIFRIPGVASTVHKMKDLVDAGEHLSLQNYRILDIAGLLKLYFRELPDSLLPSDMFHYIYNFNLNASTDAQIWDNVYIIQRIMNMIDVELRVVWKSLILCLVEISANSEENKMVSSNLATCLAPTVMISK
;
A
#
# COMPACT_ATOMS: atom_id res chain seq x y z
N MET A 1 2.75 -10.27 5.75
CA MET A 1 1.72 -9.26 6.05
C MET A 1 0.34 -9.90 6.09
N SER A 2 -0.08 -10.60 5.04
CA SER A 2 -1.38 -11.29 4.95
C SER A 2 -1.75 -12.15 6.17
N GLN A 3 -0.97 -13.17 6.55
CA GLN A 3 -1.36 -14.08 7.63
C GLN A 3 -1.61 -13.46 9.02
N LYS A 4 -0.83 -12.45 9.43
CA LYS A 4 -0.97 -11.78 10.74
C LYS A 4 -1.73 -10.46 10.66
N GLY A 5 -1.69 -9.80 9.50
CA GLY A 5 -2.26 -8.47 9.28
C GLY A 5 -3.76 -8.50 9.05
N THR A 6 -4.30 -9.59 8.49
CA THR A 6 -5.75 -9.78 8.27
C THR A 6 -6.55 -9.76 9.56
N HIS A 7 -5.97 -10.15 10.70
CA HIS A 7 -6.63 -10.18 12.00
C HIS A 7 -6.25 -8.99 12.89
N GLN A 8 -5.28 -8.18 12.49
CA GLN A 8 -4.84 -7.03 13.28
C GLN A 8 -5.82 -5.87 13.14
N GLN A 9 -6.55 -5.57 14.21
CA GLN A 9 -7.41 -4.39 14.27
C GLN A 9 -6.60 -3.12 13.96
N GLY A 10 -7.11 -2.32 13.02
CA GLY A 10 -6.52 -1.05 12.65
C GLY A 10 -5.16 -1.14 11.93
N ILE A 11 -4.83 -2.27 11.29
CA ILE A 11 -3.61 -2.41 10.48
C ILE A 11 -3.47 -1.25 9.49
N PHE A 12 -2.24 -0.73 9.31
CA PHE A 12 -1.91 0.52 8.59
C PHE A 12 -2.44 1.84 9.18
N ARG A 13 -3.55 1.84 9.92
CA ARG A 13 -4.08 3.02 10.64
C ARG A 13 -3.31 3.27 11.94
N ILE A 14 -3.16 2.25 12.78
CA ILE A 14 -2.44 2.32 14.05
C ILE A 14 -0.94 2.29 13.74
N PRO A 15 -0.14 3.26 14.22
CA PRO A 15 1.29 3.28 13.97
C PRO A 15 2.00 2.18 14.76
N GLY A 16 3.06 1.62 14.17
CA GLY A 16 4.07 0.85 14.89
C GLY A 16 4.87 1.74 15.85
N VAL A 17 5.66 1.12 16.73
CA VAL A 17 6.56 1.86 17.64
C VAL A 17 7.70 2.44 16.83
N ALA A 18 7.82 3.77 16.84
CA ALA A 18 8.75 4.49 15.98
C ALA A 18 10.21 4.03 16.15
N SER A 19 10.68 3.85 17.37
CA SER A 19 12.05 3.37 17.63
C SER A 19 12.29 1.96 17.08
N THR A 20 11.31 1.07 17.18
CA THR A 20 11.36 -0.27 16.60
C THR A 20 11.39 -0.21 15.07
N VAL A 21 10.54 0.60 14.46
CA VAL A 21 10.48 0.76 12.99
C VAL A 21 11.82 1.28 12.44
N HIS A 22 12.42 2.29 13.08
CA HIS A 22 13.73 2.81 12.65
C HIS A 22 14.83 1.78 12.87
N LYS A 23 14.84 1.07 14.00
CA LYS A 23 15.79 -0.03 14.23
C LYS A 23 15.66 -1.12 13.15
N MET A 24 14.44 -1.50 12.77
CA MET A 24 14.22 -2.48 11.70
C MET A 24 14.73 -1.97 10.35
N LYS A 25 14.55 -0.68 10.06
CA LYS A 25 15.10 -0.04 8.86
C LYS A 25 16.62 -0.09 8.86
N ASP A 26 17.28 0.30 9.95
CA ASP A 26 18.74 0.32 10.04
C ASP A 26 19.34 -1.07 9.77
N LEU A 27 18.68 -2.13 10.27
CA LEU A 27 19.07 -3.52 9.99
C LEU A 27 18.92 -3.87 8.50
N VAL A 28 17.79 -3.48 7.87
CA VAL A 28 17.55 -3.72 6.43
C VAL A 28 18.57 -2.97 5.58
N ASP A 29 18.86 -1.72 5.89
CA ASP A 29 19.82 -0.88 5.15
C ASP A 29 21.27 -1.38 5.31
N ALA A 30 21.61 -1.96 6.46
CA ALA A 30 22.89 -2.64 6.68
C ALA A 30 22.99 -3.99 5.95
N GLY A 31 21.93 -4.45 5.28
CA GLY A 31 21.86 -5.77 4.64
C GLY A 31 21.76 -6.92 5.64
N GLU A 32 21.43 -6.65 6.90
CA GLU A 32 21.28 -7.67 7.93
C GLU A 32 19.96 -8.43 7.79
N HIS A 33 19.99 -9.71 8.20
CA HIS A 33 18.79 -10.54 8.16
C HIS A 33 17.78 -10.12 9.22
N LEU A 34 16.63 -9.59 8.78
CA LEU A 34 15.53 -9.23 9.65
C LEU A 34 14.50 -10.38 9.77
N SER A 35 14.50 -11.07 10.91
CA SER A 35 13.43 -12.04 11.21
C SER A 35 12.13 -11.33 11.59
N LEU A 36 11.25 -11.13 10.60
CA LEU A 36 9.96 -10.45 10.77
C LEU A 36 9.05 -11.10 11.83
N GLN A 37 9.25 -12.39 12.15
CA GLN A 37 8.44 -13.09 13.13
C GLN A 37 8.62 -12.55 14.56
N ASN A 38 9.77 -11.93 14.84
CA ASN A 38 10.11 -11.36 16.15
C ASN A 38 9.49 -9.98 16.39
N TYR A 39 8.84 -9.40 15.38
CA TYR A 39 8.27 -8.06 15.44
C TYR A 39 6.75 -8.11 15.41
N ARG A 40 6.11 -7.10 16.01
CA ARG A 40 4.66 -6.97 15.91
C ARG A 40 4.28 -6.58 14.50
N ILE A 41 3.12 -7.04 14.06
CA ILE A 41 2.64 -6.75 12.70
C ILE A 41 2.44 -5.26 12.43
N LEU A 42 2.13 -4.46 13.47
CA LEU A 42 2.07 -2.99 13.39
C LEU A 42 3.44 -2.36 13.10
N ASP A 43 4.52 -2.91 13.65
CA ASP A 43 5.88 -2.43 13.42
C ASP A 43 6.32 -2.77 11.98
N ILE A 44 5.98 -3.99 11.51
CA ILE A 44 6.20 -4.41 10.11
C ILE A 44 5.42 -3.52 9.13
N ALA A 45 4.16 -3.19 9.44
CA ALA A 45 3.35 -2.28 8.62
C ALA A 45 3.90 -0.86 8.62
N GLY A 46 4.44 -0.41 9.77
CA GLY A 46 5.18 0.84 9.89
C GLY A 46 6.42 0.87 8.99
N LEU A 47 7.21 -0.20 9.00
CA LEU A 47 8.39 -0.34 8.15
C LEU A 47 8.02 -0.31 6.66
N LEU A 48 6.97 -1.04 6.25
CA LEU A 48 6.51 -1.03 4.85
C LEU A 48 6.10 0.38 4.40
N LYS A 49 5.37 1.12 5.25
CA LYS A 49 5.01 2.51 4.94
C LYS A 49 6.23 3.44 4.89
N LEU A 50 7.21 3.21 5.76
CA LEU A 50 8.46 3.98 5.77
C LEU A 50 9.24 3.76 4.47
N TYR A 51 9.39 2.50 4.05
CA TYR A 51 10.05 2.13 2.79
C TYR A 51 9.46 2.88 1.59
N PHE A 52 8.14 2.82 1.39
CA PHE A 52 7.50 3.51 0.26
C PHE A 52 7.64 5.03 0.31
N ARG A 53 7.61 5.63 1.50
CA ARG A 53 7.79 7.08 1.68
C ARG A 53 9.24 7.54 1.42
N GLU A 54 10.20 6.63 1.49
CA GLU A 54 11.62 6.93 1.30
C GLU A 54 12.16 6.56 -0.08
N LEU A 55 11.31 6.02 -0.96
CA LEU A 55 11.66 5.84 -2.36
C LEU A 55 12.05 7.19 -3.00
N PRO A 56 12.99 7.19 -3.97
CA PRO A 56 13.38 8.40 -4.70
C PRO A 56 12.18 9.08 -5.38
N ASP A 57 11.31 8.27 -5.99
CA ASP A 57 10.03 8.67 -6.55
C ASP A 57 8.89 7.98 -5.79
N SER A 58 7.73 8.64 -5.68
CA SER A 58 6.55 8.03 -5.07
C SER A 58 6.12 6.76 -5.81
N LEU A 59 5.58 5.79 -5.06
CA LEU A 59 5.14 4.50 -5.63
C LEU A 59 4.15 4.68 -6.79
N LEU A 60 3.31 5.72 -6.72
CA LEU A 60 2.55 6.24 -7.85
C LEU A 60 3.29 7.48 -8.37
N PRO A 61 3.95 7.43 -9.53
CA PRO A 61 4.67 8.58 -10.07
C PRO A 61 3.73 9.76 -10.31
N SER A 62 4.22 10.98 -10.07
CA SER A 62 3.46 12.23 -10.26
C SER A 62 2.89 12.38 -11.67
N ASP A 63 3.66 11.96 -12.68
CA ASP A 63 3.26 11.93 -14.08
C ASP A 63 2.06 11.02 -14.36
N MET A 64 1.63 10.18 -13.40
CA MET A 64 0.43 9.36 -13.55
C MET A 64 -0.83 10.01 -12.96
N PHE A 65 -0.71 11.09 -12.19
CA PHE A 65 -1.84 11.68 -11.47
C PHE A 65 -2.91 12.23 -12.41
N HIS A 66 -2.54 12.68 -13.62
CA HIS A 66 -3.53 13.16 -14.59
C HIS A 66 -4.48 12.07 -15.08
N TYR A 67 -4.05 10.81 -15.08
CA TYR A 67 -4.94 9.69 -15.40
C TYR A 67 -5.98 9.45 -14.30
N ILE A 68 -5.61 9.70 -13.04
CA ILE A 68 -6.51 9.55 -11.88
C ILE A 68 -7.63 10.59 -11.90
N TYR A 69 -7.40 11.80 -12.41
CA TYR A 69 -8.47 12.81 -12.55
C TYR A 69 -9.60 12.36 -13.50
N ASN A 70 -9.32 11.42 -14.40
CA ASN A 70 -10.34 10.87 -15.30
C ASN A 70 -11.16 9.74 -14.67
N PHE A 71 -10.88 9.37 -13.41
CA PHE A 71 -11.60 8.30 -12.73
C PHE A 71 -13.03 8.73 -12.40
N ASN A 72 -14.02 7.98 -12.89
CA ASN A 72 -15.41 8.23 -12.57
C ASN A 72 -15.75 7.60 -11.21
N LEU A 73 -15.73 8.43 -10.16
CA LEU A 73 -16.05 8.00 -8.78
C LEU A 73 -17.52 7.58 -8.61
N ASN A 74 -18.40 7.97 -9.53
CA ASN A 74 -19.82 7.65 -9.53
C ASN A 74 -20.17 6.57 -10.57
N ALA A 75 -19.18 5.83 -11.08
CA ALA A 75 -19.39 4.73 -12.01
C ALA A 75 -20.36 3.70 -11.41
N SER A 76 -21.50 3.52 -12.06
CA SER A 76 -22.56 2.60 -11.62
C SER A 76 -22.99 1.62 -12.71
N THR A 77 -22.62 1.85 -13.96
CA THR A 77 -22.83 0.91 -15.07
C THR A 77 -21.57 0.13 -15.38
N ASP A 78 -21.72 -1.09 -15.93
CA ASP A 78 -20.57 -1.92 -16.34
C ASP A 78 -19.62 -1.16 -17.28
N ALA A 79 -20.16 -0.41 -18.24
CA ALA A 79 -19.35 0.40 -19.16
C ALA A 79 -18.48 1.43 -18.42
N GLN A 80 -19.05 2.15 -17.45
CA GLN A 80 -18.31 3.14 -16.65
C GLN A 80 -17.26 2.48 -15.75
N ILE A 81 -17.54 1.29 -15.22
CA ILE A 81 -16.57 0.52 -14.44
C ILE A 81 -15.42 0.06 -15.36
N TRP A 82 -15.72 -0.40 -16.57
CA TRP A 82 -14.71 -0.79 -17.56
C TRP A 82 -13.83 0.38 -18.01
N ASP A 83 -14.38 1.59 -18.14
CA ASP A 83 -13.60 2.79 -18.40
C ASP A 83 -12.56 3.04 -17.29
N ASN A 84 -12.97 2.92 -16.02
CA ASN A 84 -12.07 3.01 -14.87
C ASN A 84 -10.99 1.92 -14.87
N VAL A 85 -11.35 0.68 -15.23
CA VAL A 85 -10.39 -0.43 -15.38
C VAL A 85 -9.37 -0.12 -16.48
N TYR A 86 -9.79 0.43 -17.61
CA TYR A 86 -8.89 0.83 -18.69
C TYR A 86 -7.88 1.90 -18.24
N ILE A 87 -8.33 2.88 -17.44
CA ILE A 87 -7.43 3.89 -16.84
C ILE A 87 -6.37 3.22 -15.97
N ILE A 88 -6.76 2.29 -15.09
CA ILE A 88 -5.81 1.54 -14.25
C ILE A 88 -4.82 0.76 -15.11
N GLN A 89 -5.30 0.05 -16.14
CA GLN A 89 -4.43 -0.70 -17.06
C GLN A 89 -3.41 0.21 -17.76
N ARG A 90 -3.82 1.41 -18.18
CA ARG A 90 -2.90 2.39 -18.78
C ARG A 90 -1.81 2.83 -17.80
N ILE A 91 -2.17 3.17 -16.56
CA ILE A 91 -1.20 3.52 -15.51
C ILE A 91 -0.21 2.37 -15.29
N MET A 92 -0.72 1.14 -15.14
CA MET A 92 0.11 -0.05 -14.90
C MET A 92 1.07 -0.35 -16.07
N ASN A 93 0.68 -0.05 -17.31
CA ASN A 93 1.54 -0.23 -18.48
C ASN A 93 2.63 0.84 -18.63
N MET A 94 2.49 1.99 -17.96
CA MET A 94 3.45 3.10 -18.02
C MET A 94 4.56 2.99 -16.98
N ILE A 95 4.31 2.29 -15.86
CA ILE A 95 5.35 2.00 -14.87
C ILE A 95 6.21 0.80 -15.30
N ASP A 96 7.41 0.69 -14.74
CA ASP A 96 8.32 -0.43 -15.00
C ASP A 96 7.79 -1.77 -14.45
N VAL A 97 8.42 -2.88 -14.84
CA VAL A 97 7.94 -4.22 -14.47
C VAL A 97 8.13 -4.50 -12.99
N GLU A 98 9.18 -3.95 -12.39
CA GLU A 98 9.52 -4.06 -10.98
C GLU A 98 8.44 -3.40 -10.11
N LEU A 99 8.08 -2.16 -10.42
CA LEU A 99 7.05 -1.39 -9.74
C LEU A 99 5.67 -2.02 -9.95
N ARG A 100 5.38 -2.60 -11.13
CA ARG A 100 4.15 -3.40 -11.32
C ARG A 100 4.06 -4.58 -10.35
N VAL A 101 5.16 -5.29 -10.11
CA VAL A 101 5.19 -6.43 -9.19
C VAL A 101 4.94 -5.96 -7.75
N VAL A 102 5.53 -4.83 -7.36
CA VAL A 102 5.30 -4.22 -6.04
C VAL A 102 3.82 -3.82 -5.89
N TRP A 103 3.25 -3.12 -6.87
CA TRP A 103 1.83 -2.74 -6.86
C TRP A 103 0.91 -3.95 -6.78
N LYS A 104 1.14 -4.98 -7.60
CA LYS A 104 0.34 -6.21 -7.56
C LYS A 104 0.39 -6.86 -6.18
N SER A 105 1.58 -6.96 -5.58
CA SER A 105 1.76 -7.55 -4.26
C SER A 105 1.08 -6.74 -3.17
N LEU A 106 1.18 -5.40 -3.24
CA LEU A 106 0.51 -4.49 -2.32
C LEU A 106 -1.01 -4.62 -2.44
N ILE A 107 -1.57 -4.50 -3.64
CA ILE A 107 -3.02 -4.57 -3.86
C ILE A 107 -3.59 -5.92 -3.43
N LEU A 108 -2.93 -7.05 -3.76
CA LEU A 108 -3.37 -8.37 -3.30
C LEU A 108 -3.41 -8.45 -1.76
N CYS A 109 -2.36 -7.96 -1.09
CA CYS A 109 -2.33 -7.92 0.36
C CYS A 109 -3.45 -7.04 0.95
N LEU A 110 -3.76 -5.90 0.34
CA LEU A 110 -4.83 -5.00 0.80
C LEU A 110 -6.21 -5.60 0.57
N VAL A 111 -6.42 -6.31 -0.54
CA VAL A 111 -7.65 -7.05 -0.81
C VAL A 111 -7.88 -8.09 0.29
N GLU A 112 -6.87 -8.91 0.61
CA GLU A 112 -6.96 -9.91 1.67
C GLU A 112 -7.29 -9.30 3.04
N ILE A 113 -6.64 -8.17 3.40
CA ILE A 113 -6.95 -7.45 4.64
C ILE A 113 -8.38 -6.93 4.62
N SER A 114 -8.82 -6.31 3.53
CA SER A 114 -10.16 -5.73 3.42
C SER A 114 -11.28 -6.79 3.46
N ALA A 115 -10.99 -8.00 2.98
CA ALA A 115 -11.92 -9.13 3.03
C ALA A 115 -12.25 -9.54 4.47
N ASN A 116 -11.34 -9.30 5.42
CA ASN A 116 -11.54 -9.57 6.85
C ASN A 116 -11.89 -8.31 7.66
N SER A 117 -12.46 -7.29 7.00
CA SER A 117 -12.73 -5.99 7.61
C SER A 117 -13.76 -6.01 8.74
N GLU A 118 -14.60 -7.04 8.83
CA GLU A 118 -15.49 -7.24 9.98
C GLU A 118 -14.72 -7.42 11.29
N GLU A 119 -13.56 -8.08 11.25
CA GLU A 119 -12.69 -8.28 12.41
C GLU A 119 -11.70 -7.12 12.55
N ASN A 120 -10.90 -6.85 11.52
CA ASN A 120 -9.80 -5.89 11.61
C ASN A 120 -10.21 -4.41 11.48
N LYS A 121 -11.47 -4.15 11.11
CA LYS A 121 -12.08 -2.80 10.95
C LYS A 121 -11.48 -1.94 9.82
N MET A 122 -10.77 -2.55 8.87
CA MET A 122 -10.10 -1.87 7.76
C MET A 122 -10.73 -2.26 6.41
N VAL A 123 -11.86 -1.61 6.07
CA VAL A 123 -12.43 -1.64 4.71
C VAL A 123 -11.50 -0.93 3.70
N SER A 124 -11.72 -1.16 2.40
CA SER A 124 -10.87 -0.60 1.32
C SER A 124 -10.69 0.91 1.38
N SER A 125 -11.74 1.68 1.74
CA SER A 125 -11.66 3.14 1.90
C SER A 125 -10.77 3.56 3.09
N ASN A 126 -10.79 2.82 4.20
CA ASN A 126 -9.91 3.07 5.35
C ASN A 126 -8.45 2.79 4.99
N LEU A 127 -8.19 1.69 4.27
CA LEU A 127 -6.84 1.35 3.80
C LEU A 127 -6.30 2.39 2.82
N ALA A 128 -7.11 2.79 1.84
CA ALA A 128 -6.77 3.85 0.89
C ALA A 128 -6.43 5.16 1.61
N THR A 129 -7.24 5.59 2.57
CA THR A 129 -6.98 6.80 3.37
C THR A 129 -5.65 6.73 4.12
N CYS A 130 -5.32 5.57 4.70
CA CYS A 130 -4.09 5.41 5.49
C CYS A 130 -2.82 5.31 4.62
N LEU A 131 -2.94 4.86 3.37
CA LEU A 131 -1.81 4.59 2.47
C LEU A 131 -1.63 5.63 1.37
N ALA A 132 -2.67 6.39 1.00
CA ALA A 132 -2.58 7.42 -0.03
C ALA A 132 -1.42 8.42 0.21
N PRO A 133 -1.22 8.96 1.44
CA PRO A 133 -0.08 9.84 1.70
C PRO A 133 1.29 9.16 1.52
N THR A 134 1.34 7.84 1.64
CA THR A 134 2.57 7.06 1.52
C THR A 134 2.88 6.71 0.07
N VAL A 135 1.87 6.48 -0.76
CA VAL A 135 2.08 6.02 -2.15
C VAL A 135 1.96 7.13 -3.19
N MET A 136 1.37 8.27 -2.84
CA MET A 136 1.11 9.40 -3.77
C MET A 136 1.90 10.67 -3.46
N ILE A 137 2.50 10.83 -2.28
CA ILE A 137 3.23 12.08 -1.97
C ILE A 137 4.69 11.87 -2.37
N SER A 138 5.12 12.54 -3.44
CA SER A 138 6.53 12.75 -3.74
C SER A 138 7.11 13.80 -2.79
N LYS A 139 8.36 13.61 -2.35
CA LYS A 139 9.11 14.61 -1.59
C LYS A 139 9.50 15.80 -2.47
#